data_AF-S4RJY5-F1
#
_entry.id   AF-S4RJY5-F1
#
_cell.length_a   1.000
_cell.length_b   1.000
_cell.length_c   1.000
_cell.angle_alpha   90.00
_cell.angle_beta   90.00
_cell.angle_gamma   90.00
#
_symmetry.space_group_name_H-M   'P 1'
#
loop_
_entity.id
_entity.type
_entity.pdbx_description
1 polymer ?
#
loop_
_entity_poly.entity_id
_entity_poly.type
_entity_poly.pdbx_seq_one_letter_code
_entity_poly.pdbx_strand_id
1 'polypeptide(L)'
;MDDDASSDGRDEDGGKSVADTGTVCDEGYDARMDEEEDQVALEKYREERLDRMFPDEVDTPKDVSCRVRFQKYRGLKSFRTSPWDPKENLPLEYGRIFQFQNFAAARKRVLRDSQQDEEAAALGLYVTVHILNVPLDLLEGRQPDAPLVLFGLLPHEHKMSVVHFAVRRHPGCTEVVKAKEELVFHCGFRRLRAKPIFSQHTGGDKHKMERYLRSDVPIVATVYAPIMFPPASVLVFKQHPGGSQELLATGSLLKPDPNRVVVKRLVLSGHPFKINKKVATLRYMFFTREDIMWFKPVELRTKWGRRGHIKEPLGTHGHMKCVFDGQLKSQDTVLMNLYKRVFPPWSYDTHVPQPAPWEPGREAERVSQREDA
;
A
#
# COMPACT_ATOMS: atom_id res chain seq x y z
N MET A 1 12.55 75.73 21.28
CA MET A 1 12.48 75.11 19.94
C MET A 1 11.24 74.22 19.95
N ASP A 2 10.08 74.88 20.06
CA ASP A 2 8.97 74.87 19.12
C ASP A 2 8.73 73.54 18.37
N ASP A 3 7.58 72.90 18.58
CA ASP A 3 6.37 73.26 17.82
C ASP A 3 5.09 72.58 18.36
N ASP A 4 3.99 73.31 18.21
CA ASP A 4 2.58 72.98 18.41
C ASP A 4 2.11 71.77 17.57
N ALA A 5 1.12 71.02 18.08
CA ALA A 5 -0.22 70.91 17.47
C ALA A 5 -1.07 69.80 18.11
N SER A 6 -2.20 70.22 18.66
CA SER A 6 -3.37 69.43 19.03
C SER A 6 -4.07 68.80 17.81
N SER A 7 -4.58 67.57 17.94
CA SER A 7 -5.91 67.24 17.41
C SER A 7 -6.59 66.18 18.28
N ASP A 8 -7.81 66.55 18.66
CA ASP A 8 -8.76 65.97 19.60
C ASP A 8 -9.42 64.68 19.10
N GLY A 9 -10.01 63.91 20.04
CA GLY A 9 -10.83 62.73 19.74
C GLY A 9 -10.88 61.70 20.86
N ARG A 10 -11.60 62.02 21.95
CA ARG A 10 -12.14 61.00 22.88
C ARG A 10 -13.20 60.18 22.14
N ASP A 11 -13.27 58.88 22.43
CA ASP A 11 -14.52 58.19 22.77
C ASP A 11 -14.20 56.84 23.43
N GLU A 12 -14.69 56.65 24.65
CA GLU A 12 -14.91 55.35 25.27
C GLU A 12 -16.15 54.74 24.59
N ASP A 13 -16.05 53.54 24.00
CA ASP A 13 -17.19 52.62 23.94
C ASP A 13 -16.74 51.15 23.88
N GLY A 14 -17.49 50.31 24.58
CA GLY A 14 -17.17 48.92 24.87
C GLY A 14 -17.36 47.98 23.67
N GLY A 15 -16.32 47.20 23.40
CA GLY A 15 -16.40 45.99 22.59
C GLY A 15 -16.46 44.77 23.50
N LYS A 16 -17.67 44.24 23.75
CA LYS A 16 -17.88 42.91 24.33
C LYS A 16 -17.04 41.88 23.57
N SER A 17 -16.03 41.30 24.22
CA SER A 17 -15.40 40.07 23.76
C SER A 17 -16.41 38.93 23.96
N VAL A 18 -17.21 38.66 22.94
CA VAL A 18 -17.98 37.42 22.86
C VAL A 18 -16.97 36.31 22.62
N ALA A 19 -16.48 35.71 23.70
CA ALA A 19 -15.86 34.40 23.64
C ALA A 19 -16.97 33.42 23.27
N ASP A 20 -17.09 33.11 21.97
CA ASP A 20 -17.90 31.98 21.50
C ASP A 20 -17.20 30.69 21.92
N THR A 21 -17.30 30.39 23.21
CA THR A 21 -17.11 29.05 23.74
C THR A 21 -18.38 28.29 23.41
N GLY A 22 -18.49 27.88 22.15
CA GLY A 22 -19.47 26.91 21.72
C GLY A 22 -19.36 25.70 22.63
N THR A 23 -20.25 25.62 23.61
CA THR A 23 -20.38 24.50 24.52
C THR A 23 -20.78 23.33 23.62
N VAL A 24 -19.83 22.46 23.31
CA VAL A 24 -20.14 21.16 22.73
C VAL A 24 -21.04 20.50 23.77
N CYS A 25 -22.31 20.33 23.44
CA CYS A 25 -23.27 19.63 24.28
C CYS A 25 -22.72 18.22 24.50
N ASP A 26 -22.28 17.96 25.73
CA ASP A 26 -21.69 16.69 26.21
C ASP A 26 -22.69 15.53 26.08
N GLU A 27 -23.99 15.86 26.14
CA GLU A 27 -25.09 14.91 26.00
C GLU A 27 -25.26 14.45 24.54
N GLY A 28 -24.55 13.38 24.16
CA GLY A 28 -24.75 12.66 22.90
C GLY A 28 -23.51 12.55 22.00
N TYR A 29 -22.34 13.02 22.46
CA TYR A 29 -21.07 12.82 21.76
C TYR A 29 -20.68 11.34 21.72
N ASP A 30 -20.76 10.66 22.87
CA ASP A 30 -20.40 9.24 23.01
C ASP A 30 -21.35 8.31 22.22
N ALA A 31 -22.60 8.70 22.01
CA ALA A 31 -23.56 7.92 21.22
C ALA A 31 -23.27 7.94 19.70
N ARG A 32 -22.37 8.82 19.25
CA ARG A 32 -21.98 8.99 17.83
C ARG A 32 -20.56 8.49 17.52
N MET A 33 -19.77 8.21 18.55
CA MET A 33 -18.40 7.74 18.41
C MET A 33 -18.37 6.23 18.57
N ASP A 34 -17.93 5.52 17.54
CA ASP A 34 -17.68 4.09 17.65
C ASP A 34 -16.29 3.88 18.25
N GLU A 35 -16.25 3.65 19.57
CA GLU A 35 -15.01 3.44 20.31
C GLU A 35 -14.17 2.30 19.73
N GLU A 36 -14.79 1.28 19.14
CA GLU A 36 -14.07 0.14 18.55
C GLU A 36 -13.37 0.55 17.25
N GLU A 37 -14.04 1.30 16.38
CA GLU A 37 -13.46 1.83 15.14
C GLU A 37 -12.28 2.77 15.44
N ASP A 38 -12.43 3.63 16.43
CA ASP A 38 -11.38 4.56 16.87
C ASP A 38 -10.17 3.82 17.45
N GLN A 39 -10.38 2.76 18.22
CA GLN A 39 -9.30 1.91 18.73
C GLN A 39 -8.54 1.24 17.58
N VAL A 40 -9.25 0.66 16.61
CA VAL A 40 -8.66 0.03 15.43
C VAL A 40 -7.86 1.05 14.60
N ALA A 41 -8.40 2.25 14.41
CA ALA A 41 -7.70 3.33 13.73
C ALA A 41 -6.43 3.74 14.48
N LEU A 42 -6.50 3.91 15.81
CA LEU A 42 -5.36 4.27 16.64
C LEU A 42 -4.24 3.21 16.60
N GLU A 43 -4.62 1.93 16.64
CA GLU A 43 -3.68 0.81 16.46
C GLU A 43 -3.01 0.88 15.10
N LYS A 44 -3.76 1.15 14.03
CA LYS A 44 -3.25 1.30 12.67
C LYS A 44 -2.23 2.44 12.56
N TYR A 45 -2.52 3.60 13.16
CA TYR A 45 -1.57 4.72 13.26
C TYR A 45 -0.31 4.33 14.03
N ARG A 46 -0.45 3.61 15.15
CA ARG A 46 0.68 3.12 15.94
C ARG A 46 1.55 2.16 15.14
N GLU A 47 0.95 1.20 14.43
CA GLU A 47 1.67 0.24 13.58
C GLU A 47 2.41 0.92 12.43
N GLU A 48 1.81 1.91 11.77
CA GLU A 48 2.49 2.66 10.69
C GLU A 48 3.69 3.44 11.22
N ARG A 49 3.54 4.13 12.38
CA ARG A 49 4.66 4.83 13.01
C ARG A 49 5.79 3.88 13.39
N LEU A 50 5.45 2.69 13.91
CA LEU A 50 6.42 1.65 14.22
C LEU A 50 7.12 1.12 12.96
N ASP A 51 6.39 0.86 11.86
CA ASP A 51 6.99 0.41 10.60
C ASP A 51 7.89 1.48 9.97
N ARG A 52 7.56 2.77 10.15
CA ARG A 52 8.41 3.89 9.70
C ARG A 52 9.73 3.97 10.48
N MET A 53 9.68 3.73 11.80
CA MET A 53 10.88 3.72 12.65
C MET A 53 11.69 2.42 12.48
N PHE A 54 11.02 1.28 12.38
CA PHE A 54 11.57 -0.07 12.38
C PHE A 54 11.02 -0.87 11.18
N PRO A 55 11.54 -0.62 9.97
CA PRO A 55 10.95 -1.14 8.74
C PRO A 55 11.08 -2.66 8.64
N ASP A 56 9.94 -3.33 8.52
CA ASP A 56 9.81 -4.79 8.42
C ASP A 56 10.36 -5.60 9.62
N GLU A 57 10.69 -4.95 10.74
CA GLU A 57 11.11 -5.65 11.96
C GLU A 57 9.93 -6.44 12.55
N VAL A 58 10.19 -7.68 12.94
CA VAL A 58 9.17 -8.57 13.53
C VAL A 58 9.82 -9.34 14.67
N ASP A 59 9.14 -9.36 15.81
CA ASP A 59 9.57 -10.13 16.96
C ASP A 59 9.45 -11.63 16.70
N THR A 60 10.41 -12.38 17.21
CA THR A 60 10.43 -13.82 17.11
C THR A 60 9.43 -14.44 18.08
N PRO A 61 8.53 -15.31 17.60
CA PRO A 61 7.61 -16.01 18.50
C PRO A 61 8.40 -16.89 19.47
N LYS A 62 7.94 -16.99 20.71
CA LYS A 62 8.48 -17.94 21.70
C LYS A 62 7.77 -19.29 21.62
N ASP A 63 6.49 -19.28 21.27
CA ASP A 63 5.62 -20.46 21.33
C ASP A 63 5.79 -21.39 20.11
N VAL A 64 6.22 -20.84 18.97
CA VAL A 64 6.35 -21.57 17.71
C VAL A 64 7.78 -21.47 17.20
N SER A 65 8.37 -22.59 16.80
CA SER A 65 9.71 -22.62 16.19
C SER A 65 9.78 -21.74 14.93
N CYS A 66 10.83 -20.92 14.85
CA CYS A 66 11.00 -19.94 13.78
C CYS A 66 11.07 -20.59 12.38
N ARG A 67 11.62 -21.80 12.25
CA ARG A 67 11.66 -22.53 10.98
C ARG A 67 10.26 -22.85 10.45
N VAL A 68 9.30 -23.12 11.35
CA VAL A 68 7.91 -23.46 10.99
C VAL A 68 7.18 -22.17 10.60
N ARG A 69 7.26 -21.14 11.44
CA ARG A 69 6.61 -19.84 11.16
C ARG A 69 7.12 -19.20 9.87
N PHE A 70 8.42 -19.32 9.59
CA PHE A 70 9.08 -18.70 8.44
C PHE A 70 9.49 -19.71 7.36
N GLN A 71 8.85 -20.87 7.28
CA GLN A 71 9.20 -21.95 6.33
C GLN A 71 9.23 -21.50 4.87
N LYS A 72 8.33 -20.59 4.47
CA LYS A 72 8.23 -20.07 3.10
C LYS A 72 9.24 -18.95 2.79
N TYR A 73 10.06 -18.55 3.76
CA TYR A 73 11.03 -17.48 3.59
C TYR A 73 12.41 -18.05 3.25
N ARG A 74 13.17 -17.28 2.49
CA ARG A 74 14.58 -17.57 2.16
C ARG A 74 15.46 -16.35 2.43
N GLY A 75 16.73 -16.61 2.75
CA GLY A 75 17.75 -15.56 2.78
C GLY A 75 18.21 -15.21 1.37
N LEU A 76 18.48 -13.93 1.12
CA LEU A 76 19.15 -13.47 -0.10
C LEU A 76 20.42 -12.73 0.28
N LYS A 77 21.52 -13.00 -0.44
CA LYS A 77 22.78 -12.27 -0.27
C LYS A 77 22.63 -10.80 -0.63
N SER A 78 21.94 -10.52 -1.73
CA SER A 78 21.62 -9.15 -2.15
C SER A 78 20.25 -9.10 -2.78
N PHE A 79 19.42 -8.18 -2.30
CA PHE A 79 18.09 -7.97 -2.87
C PHE A 79 18.14 -7.51 -4.33
N ARG A 80 19.23 -6.87 -4.78
CA ARG A 80 19.35 -6.39 -6.16
C ARG A 80 19.85 -7.50 -7.09
N THR A 81 20.94 -8.17 -6.72
CA THR A 81 21.68 -9.05 -7.63
C THR A 81 21.31 -10.53 -7.53
N SER A 82 20.79 -11.00 -6.39
CA SER A 82 20.40 -12.41 -6.27
C SER A 82 19.20 -12.70 -7.19
N PRO A 83 19.25 -13.76 -8.03
CA PRO A 83 18.16 -14.09 -8.93
C PRO A 83 16.93 -14.56 -8.16
N TRP A 84 15.75 -14.36 -8.74
CA TRP A 84 14.49 -14.91 -8.24
C TRP A 84 13.65 -15.31 -9.44
N ASP A 85 13.26 -16.58 -9.52
CA ASP A 85 12.47 -17.08 -10.64
C ASP A 85 11.01 -16.59 -10.55
N PRO A 86 10.50 -15.83 -11.55
CA PRO A 86 9.11 -15.39 -11.60
C PRO A 86 8.09 -16.52 -11.75
N LYS A 87 8.50 -17.76 -12.05
CA LYS A 87 7.60 -18.91 -12.20
C LYS A 87 7.65 -19.89 -11.03
N GLU A 88 8.40 -19.58 -9.98
CA GLU A 88 8.47 -20.41 -8.78
C GLU A 88 7.29 -20.17 -7.84
N ASN A 89 6.74 -21.25 -7.26
CA ASN A 89 5.69 -21.24 -6.23
C ASN A 89 4.47 -20.38 -6.59
N LEU A 90 3.99 -20.50 -7.84
CA LEU A 90 2.80 -19.78 -8.30
C LEU A 90 1.53 -20.30 -7.60
N PRO A 91 0.60 -19.42 -7.24
CA PRO A 91 -0.67 -19.83 -6.64
C PRO A 91 -1.63 -20.32 -7.73
N LEU A 92 -2.70 -21.02 -7.35
CA LEU A 92 -3.64 -21.65 -8.31
C LEU A 92 -4.32 -20.63 -9.24
N GLU A 93 -4.53 -19.42 -8.73
CA GLU A 93 -5.12 -18.29 -9.46
C GLU A 93 -4.29 -17.89 -10.68
N TYR A 94 -2.96 -18.11 -10.66
CA TYR A 94 -2.11 -17.85 -11.82
C TYR A 94 -2.43 -18.77 -13.02
N GLY A 95 -3.13 -19.88 -12.81
CA GLY A 95 -3.65 -20.71 -13.90
C GLY A 95 -4.86 -20.12 -14.62
N ARG A 96 -5.54 -19.13 -14.02
CA ARG A 96 -6.76 -18.49 -14.55
C ARG A 96 -6.50 -17.18 -15.30
N ILE A 97 -5.29 -16.63 -15.16
CA ILE A 97 -4.93 -15.34 -15.74
C ILE A 97 -4.27 -15.50 -17.11
N PHE A 98 -4.33 -14.44 -17.89
CA PHE A 98 -3.68 -14.35 -19.19
C PHE A 98 -2.38 -13.55 -19.09
N GLN A 99 -1.37 -14.05 -19.79
CA GLN A 99 -0.06 -13.43 -19.92
C GLN A 99 0.22 -13.12 -21.38
N PHE A 100 0.74 -11.92 -21.64
CA PHE A 100 1.27 -11.58 -22.96
C PHE A 100 2.70 -12.08 -23.10
N GLN A 101 3.04 -12.67 -24.25
CA GLN A 101 4.44 -12.97 -24.59
C GLN A 101 5.23 -11.67 -24.78
N ASN A 102 4.68 -10.72 -25.56
CA ASN A 102 5.22 -9.38 -25.72
C ASN A 102 4.08 -8.35 -25.69
N PHE A 103 3.92 -7.68 -24.56
CA PHE A 103 2.86 -6.70 -24.36
C PHE A 103 2.97 -5.50 -25.30
N ALA A 104 4.17 -4.98 -25.55
CA ALA A 104 4.36 -3.78 -26.36
C ALA A 104 3.99 -4.02 -27.83
N ALA A 105 4.36 -5.19 -28.37
CA ALA A 105 4.00 -5.60 -29.71
C ALA A 105 2.48 -5.84 -29.83
N ALA A 106 1.88 -6.55 -28.86
CA ALA A 106 0.44 -6.80 -28.83
C ALA A 106 -0.36 -5.49 -28.79
N ARG A 107 0.02 -4.55 -27.92
CA ARG A 107 -0.62 -3.23 -27.82
C ARG A 107 -0.56 -2.45 -29.14
N LYS A 108 0.62 -2.39 -29.78
CA LYS A 108 0.78 -1.66 -31.05
C LYS A 108 -0.08 -2.27 -32.16
N ARG A 109 -0.18 -3.60 -32.20
CA ARG A 109 -1.04 -4.32 -33.15
C ARG A 109 -2.51 -4.00 -32.92
N VAL A 110 -2.99 -4.19 -31.69
CA VAL A 110 -4.39 -3.95 -31.32
C VAL A 110 -4.84 -2.53 -31.64
N LEU A 111 -4.01 -1.52 -31.30
CA LEU A 111 -4.34 -0.12 -31.59
C LEU A 111 -4.39 0.18 -33.09
N ARG A 112 -3.46 -0.37 -33.88
CA ARG A 112 -3.46 -0.19 -35.33
C ARG A 112 -4.67 -0.86 -35.97
N ASP A 113 -4.97 -2.09 -35.57
CA ASP A 113 -6.07 -2.87 -36.14
C ASP A 113 -7.42 -2.19 -35.80
N SER A 114 -7.57 -1.58 -34.59
CA SER A 114 -8.77 -0.81 -34.23
C SER A 114 -8.96 0.51 -35.00
N GLN A 115 -7.89 1.08 -35.56
CA GLN A 115 -7.97 2.30 -36.37
C GLN A 115 -8.35 2.02 -37.82
N GLN A 116 -8.17 0.78 -38.27
CA GLN A 116 -8.40 0.33 -39.64
C GLN A 116 -9.71 -0.46 -39.77
N ASP A 117 -10.55 -0.45 -38.75
CA ASP A 117 -11.81 -1.18 -38.73
C ASP A 117 -12.85 -0.45 -39.60
N GLU A 118 -12.93 -0.83 -40.87
CA GLU A 118 -13.82 -0.21 -41.87
C GLU A 118 -15.30 -0.51 -41.62
N GLU A 119 -15.63 -1.54 -40.82
CA GLU A 119 -17.00 -1.89 -40.45
C GLU A 119 -17.55 -1.08 -39.27
N ALA A 120 -16.69 -0.29 -38.60
CA ALA A 120 -17.10 0.50 -37.45
C ALA A 120 -17.96 1.71 -37.85
N ALA A 121 -18.97 2.02 -37.02
CA ALA A 121 -19.77 3.22 -37.19
C ALA A 121 -18.90 4.48 -37.10
N ALA A 122 -19.05 5.40 -38.06
CA ALA A 122 -18.29 6.65 -38.10
C ALA A 122 -18.62 7.56 -36.90
N LEU A 123 -17.64 8.37 -36.51
CA LEU A 123 -17.79 9.31 -35.40
C LEU A 123 -18.85 10.38 -35.71
N GLY A 124 -19.70 10.70 -34.72
CA GLY A 124 -20.73 11.74 -34.82
C GLY A 124 -22.12 11.27 -35.28
N LEU A 125 -22.29 9.98 -35.56
CA LEU A 125 -23.59 9.42 -35.93
C LEU A 125 -24.48 9.17 -34.70
N TYR A 126 -25.78 9.41 -34.86
CA TYR A 126 -26.79 8.96 -33.89
C TYR A 126 -27.10 7.48 -34.14
N VAL A 127 -26.76 6.63 -33.17
CA VAL A 127 -26.86 5.17 -33.29
C VAL A 127 -27.76 4.58 -32.21
N THR A 128 -28.44 3.48 -32.54
CA THR A 128 -29.15 2.64 -31.57
C THR A 128 -28.36 1.36 -31.38
N VAL A 129 -27.96 1.05 -30.14
CA VAL A 129 -27.13 -0.12 -29.83
C VAL A 129 -27.99 -1.19 -29.16
N HIS A 130 -28.05 -2.38 -29.76
CA HIS A 130 -28.74 -3.54 -29.19
C HIS A 130 -27.72 -4.45 -28.50
N ILE A 131 -27.74 -4.49 -27.17
CA ILE A 131 -26.82 -5.30 -26.35
C ILE A 131 -27.54 -6.57 -25.89
N LEU A 132 -26.89 -7.72 -26.07
CA LEU A 132 -27.41 -9.01 -25.64
C LEU A 132 -27.17 -9.23 -24.15
N ASN A 133 -28.11 -9.90 -23.47
CA ASN A 133 -27.99 -10.41 -22.11
C ASN A 133 -27.62 -9.35 -21.05
N VAL A 134 -28.23 -8.17 -21.12
CA VAL A 134 -28.12 -7.16 -20.06
C VAL A 134 -28.96 -7.60 -18.86
N PRO A 135 -28.39 -7.74 -17.65
CA PRO A 135 -29.15 -8.07 -16.45
C PRO A 135 -30.20 -7.00 -16.12
N LEU A 136 -31.41 -7.42 -15.77
CA LEU A 136 -32.50 -6.51 -15.40
C LEU A 136 -32.15 -5.67 -14.16
N ASP A 137 -31.45 -6.27 -13.18
CA ASP A 137 -30.97 -5.60 -11.97
C ASP A 137 -30.15 -4.34 -12.25
N LEU A 138 -29.39 -4.33 -13.36
CA LEU A 138 -28.59 -3.17 -13.76
C LEU A 138 -29.47 -2.00 -14.25
N LEU A 139 -30.60 -2.33 -14.88
CA LEU A 139 -31.55 -1.36 -15.39
C LEU A 139 -32.41 -0.78 -14.24
N GLU A 140 -32.85 -1.64 -13.32
CA GLU A 140 -33.66 -1.25 -12.16
C GLU A 140 -32.85 -0.49 -11.10
N GLY A 141 -31.58 -0.87 -10.88
CA GLY A 141 -30.68 -0.18 -9.95
C GLY A 141 -30.11 1.14 -10.49
N ARG A 142 -30.40 1.50 -11.74
CA ARG A 142 -29.91 2.73 -12.36
C ARG A 142 -30.79 3.92 -11.95
N GLN A 143 -30.16 4.98 -11.47
CA GLN A 143 -30.84 6.26 -11.32
C GLN A 143 -31.14 6.88 -12.70
N PRO A 144 -32.37 7.34 -12.95
CA PRO A 144 -32.76 7.89 -14.25
C PRO A 144 -31.92 9.11 -14.66
N ASP A 145 -31.46 9.90 -13.69
CA ASP A 145 -30.69 11.12 -13.91
C ASP A 145 -29.18 10.87 -14.16
N ALA A 146 -28.69 9.65 -13.89
CA ALA A 146 -27.28 9.32 -14.07
C ALA A 146 -26.95 9.07 -15.56
N PRO A 147 -25.88 9.69 -16.10
CA PRO A 147 -25.49 9.51 -17.49
C PRO A 147 -25.03 8.06 -17.74
N LEU A 148 -25.50 7.48 -18.86
CA LEU A 148 -25.03 6.17 -19.33
C LEU A 148 -23.98 6.39 -20.42
N VAL A 149 -22.75 5.96 -20.15
CA VAL A 149 -21.64 6.02 -21.11
C VAL A 149 -21.27 4.62 -21.54
N LEU A 150 -21.22 4.40 -22.85
CA LEU A 150 -20.81 3.13 -23.45
C LEU A 150 -19.43 3.30 -24.09
N PHE A 151 -18.57 2.29 -23.92
CA PHE A 151 -17.25 2.23 -24.54
C PHE A 151 -17.05 0.87 -25.21
N GLY A 152 -16.40 0.87 -26.37
CA GLY A 152 -15.95 -0.35 -27.03
C GLY A 152 -14.71 -0.91 -26.33
N LEU A 153 -14.70 -2.21 -26.08
CA LEU A 153 -13.53 -2.89 -25.51
C LEU A 153 -12.54 -3.27 -26.60
N LEU A 154 -11.26 -3.06 -26.32
CA LEU A 154 -10.21 -3.55 -27.20
C LEU A 154 -10.07 -5.08 -27.10
N PRO A 155 -9.56 -5.74 -28.16
CA PRO A 155 -9.19 -7.14 -28.11
C PRO A 155 -8.41 -7.52 -26.84
N HIS A 156 -8.91 -8.55 -26.15
CA HIS A 156 -8.34 -9.09 -24.90
C HIS A 156 -8.56 -8.27 -23.62
N GLU A 157 -9.23 -7.11 -23.64
CA GLU A 157 -9.48 -6.35 -22.40
C GLU A 157 -10.49 -7.00 -21.45
N HIS A 158 -11.28 -7.96 -21.92
CA HIS A 158 -12.16 -8.76 -21.04
C HIS A 158 -11.39 -9.82 -20.23
N LYS A 159 -10.15 -10.13 -20.61
CA LYS A 159 -9.37 -11.22 -19.99
C LYS A 159 -8.72 -10.72 -18.70
N MET A 160 -8.68 -11.57 -17.68
CA MET A 160 -8.05 -11.27 -16.40
C MET A 160 -6.52 -11.39 -16.46
N SER A 161 -5.81 -10.48 -15.81
CA SER A 161 -4.36 -10.55 -15.61
C SER A 161 -3.95 -9.93 -14.27
N VAL A 162 -2.64 -9.88 -14.03
CA VAL A 162 -2.06 -9.10 -12.93
C VAL A 162 -1.74 -7.71 -13.44
N VAL A 163 -2.45 -6.72 -12.91
CA VAL A 163 -2.37 -5.32 -13.32
C VAL A 163 -1.62 -4.52 -12.26
N HIS A 164 -0.88 -3.51 -12.71
CA HIS A 164 -0.06 -2.65 -11.87
C HIS A 164 -0.44 -1.19 -12.06
N PHE A 165 -0.64 -0.48 -10.95
CA PHE A 165 -0.92 0.95 -10.94
C PHE A 165 0.21 1.67 -10.23
N ALA A 166 0.87 2.62 -10.91
CA ALA A 166 1.81 3.53 -10.27
C ALA A 166 1.02 4.67 -9.66
N VAL A 167 0.96 4.74 -8.33
CA VAL A 167 0.12 5.68 -7.60
C VAL A 167 0.94 6.48 -6.59
N ARG A 168 0.57 7.75 -6.44
CA ARG A 168 1.09 8.65 -5.41
C ARG A 168 -0.07 9.05 -4.51
N ARG A 169 0.14 8.98 -3.21
CA ARG A 169 -0.86 9.40 -2.21
C ARG A 169 -1.22 10.87 -2.42
N HIS A 170 -2.52 11.16 -2.35
CA HIS A 170 -3.06 12.51 -2.43
C HIS A 170 -2.69 13.28 -1.14
N PRO A 171 -2.16 14.51 -1.23
CA PRO A 171 -1.72 15.27 -0.04
C PRO A 171 -2.82 15.53 0.99
N GLY A 172 -4.07 15.65 0.55
CA GLY A 172 -5.22 15.88 1.43
C GLY A 172 -5.67 14.66 2.24
N CYS A 173 -5.13 13.47 1.98
CA CYS A 173 -5.50 12.26 2.69
C CYS A 173 -4.50 11.96 3.82
N THR A 174 -4.93 12.11 5.07
CA THR A 174 -4.16 11.82 6.29
C THR A 174 -4.32 10.38 6.77
N GLU A 175 -5.30 9.65 6.24
CA GLU A 175 -5.60 8.30 6.68
C GLU A 175 -4.50 7.29 6.32
N VAL A 176 -4.18 6.42 7.26
CA VAL A 176 -3.26 5.30 7.03
C VAL A 176 -3.96 4.26 6.18
N VAL A 177 -3.31 3.75 5.14
CA VAL A 177 -3.87 2.66 4.32
C VAL A 177 -2.92 1.48 4.32
N LYS A 178 -3.39 0.32 4.79
CA LYS A 178 -2.59 -0.91 4.87
C LYS A 178 -2.72 -1.70 3.58
N ALA A 179 -1.66 -2.43 3.23
CA ALA A 179 -1.69 -3.35 2.10
C ALA A 179 -2.77 -4.44 2.34
N LYS A 180 -3.47 -4.82 1.27
CA LYS A 180 -4.60 -5.76 1.24
C LYS A 180 -5.90 -5.25 1.87
N GLU A 181 -5.99 -3.95 2.21
CA GLU A 181 -7.27 -3.31 2.45
C GLU A 181 -8.02 -3.14 1.14
N GLU A 182 -9.34 -3.08 1.23
CA GLU A 182 -10.17 -2.97 0.04
C GLU A 182 -10.27 -1.53 -0.43
N LEU A 183 -9.88 -1.31 -1.69
CA LEU A 183 -9.89 0.01 -2.30
C LEU A 183 -10.71 -0.02 -3.58
N VAL A 184 -11.29 1.14 -3.91
CA VAL A 184 -12.00 1.38 -5.15
C VAL A 184 -11.02 1.99 -6.15
N PHE A 185 -10.80 1.32 -7.27
CA PHE A 185 -9.94 1.79 -8.36
C PHE A 185 -10.81 2.28 -9.51
N HIS A 186 -10.59 3.52 -9.93
CA HIS A 186 -11.04 4.03 -11.20
C HIS A 186 -9.85 4.02 -12.15
N CYS A 187 -9.88 3.16 -13.17
CA CYS A 187 -8.82 3.05 -14.17
C CYS A 187 -9.40 3.30 -15.55
N GLY A 188 -9.12 4.47 -16.12
CA GLY A 188 -9.80 4.94 -17.33
C GLY A 188 -11.31 4.96 -17.15
N PHE A 189 -12.02 4.15 -17.94
CA PHE A 189 -13.48 4.00 -17.88
C PHE A 189 -13.97 2.90 -16.92
N ARG A 190 -13.08 2.09 -16.34
CA ARG A 190 -13.46 0.98 -15.44
C ARG A 190 -13.43 1.41 -13.99
N ARG A 191 -14.45 1.00 -13.24
CA ARG A 191 -14.49 1.05 -11.77
C ARG A 191 -14.44 -0.38 -11.24
N LEU A 192 -13.61 -0.63 -10.23
CA LEU A 192 -13.49 -1.94 -9.61
C LEU A 192 -13.10 -1.82 -8.14
N ARG A 193 -13.52 -2.79 -7.33
CA ARG A 193 -13.03 -2.97 -5.96
C ARG A 193 -11.99 -4.08 -5.95
N ALA A 194 -10.88 -3.83 -5.26
CA ALA A 194 -9.82 -4.83 -5.12
C ALA A 194 -8.96 -4.55 -3.88
N LYS A 195 -8.29 -5.60 -3.39
CA LYS A 195 -7.33 -5.54 -2.29
C LYS A 195 -5.91 -5.55 -2.84
N PRO A 196 -5.24 -4.41 -3.02
CA PRO A 196 -3.91 -4.35 -3.63
C PRO A 196 -2.82 -4.82 -2.69
N ILE A 197 -1.72 -5.30 -3.27
CA ILE A 197 -0.42 -5.30 -2.59
C ILE A 197 0.38 -4.09 -3.06
N PHE A 198 1.03 -3.41 -2.11
CA PHE A 198 1.89 -2.27 -2.39
C PHE A 198 3.34 -2.71 -2.54
N SER A 199 4.05 -2.10 -3.49
CA SER A 199 5.46 -2.39 -3.75
C SER A 199 6.21 -1.15 -4.21
N GLN A 200 7.52 -1.14 -4.02
CA GLN A 200 8.37 -0.04 -4.48
C GLN A 200 8.40 0.07 -6.00
N HIS A 201 8.40 1.31 -6.51
CA HIS A 201 8.58 1.59 -7.93
C HIS A 201 10.08 1.63 -8.30
N THR A 202 10.70 0.46 -8.40
CA THR A 202 12.11 0.30 -8.80
C THR A 202 12.24 -0.30 -10.20
N GLY A 203 13.38 -0.09 -10.85
CA GLY A 203 13.72 -0.67 -12.16
C GLY A 203 14.38 -2.05 -12.13
N GLY A 204 14.48 -2.70 -10.96
CA GLY A 204 15.00 -4.06 -10.84
C GLY A 204 13.91 -5.11 -10.95
N ASP A 205 14.28 -6.39 -11.04
CA ASP A 205 13.30 -7.49 -11.24
C ASP A 205 12.44 -7.80 -10.01
N LYS A 206 12.96 -7.46 -8.83
CA LYS A 206 12.32 -7.70 -7.53
C LYS A 206 11.93 -6.37 -6.92
N HIS A 207 10.70 -6.31 -6.41
CA HIS A 207 10.16 -5.11 -5.78
C HIS A 207 9.83 -5.42 -4.33
N LYS A 208 10.38 -4.63 -3.40
CA LYS A 208 10.09 -4.79 -1.98
C LYS A 208 8.62 -4.42 -1.75
N MET A 209 7.88 -5.29 -1.08
CA MET A 209 6.53 -5.01 -0.61
C MET A 209 6.59 -3.90 0.44
N GLU A 210 5.68 -2.95 0.36
CA GLU A 210 5.43 -1.97 1.43
C GLU A 210 4.16 -2.39 2.18
N ARG A 211 4.17 -2.23 3.51
CA ARG A 211 3.01 -2.60 4.35
C ARG A 211 1.93 -1.53 4.32
N TYR A 212 2.32 -0.28 4.06
CA TYR A 212 1.45 0.90 4.07
C TYR A 212 1.63 1.73 2.80
N LEU A 213 0.60 2.49 2.46
CA LEU A 213 0.64 3.52 1.42
C LEU A 213 1.45 4.72 1.90
N ARG A 214 2.71 4.78 1.47
CA ARG A 214 3.62 5.88 1.78
C ARG A 214 3.21 7.18 1.08
N SER A 215 3.40 8.30 1.77
CA SER A 215 3.11 9.65 1.25
C SER A 215 4.27 10.27 0.45
N ASP A 216 5.50 9.85 0.72
CA ASP A 216 6.71 10.49 0.23
C ASP A 216 7.18 10.00 -1.15
N VAL A 217 6.84 8.76 -1.50
CA VAL A 217 7.31 8.12 -2.73
C VAL A 217 6.15 7.52 -3.54
N PRO A 218 6.23 7.52 -4.88
CA PRO A 218 5.29 6.77 -5.70
C PRO A 218 5.45 5.27 -5.42
N ILE A 219 4.32 4.59 -5.25
CA ILE A 219 4.28 3.15 -5.03
C ILE A 219 3.54 2.46 -6.17
N VAL A 220 3.75 1.15 -6.32
CA VAL A 220 3.03 0.33 -7.28
C VAL A 220 2.04 -0.55 -6.55
N ALA A 221 0.75 -0.30 -6.77
CA ALA A 221 -0.35 -1.15 -6.35
C ALA A 221 -0.55 -2.28 -7.39
N THR A 222 -0.54 -3.53 -6.93
CA THR A 222 -0.72 -4.71 -7.80
C THR A 222 -1.98 -5.47 -7.40
N VAL A 223 -2.83 -5.78 -8.38
CA VAL A 223 -4.11 -6.47 -8.21
C VAL A 223 -4.35 -7.47 -9.34
N TYR A 224 -5.28 -8.40 -9.13
CA TYR A 224 -5.93 -9.08 -10.24
C TYR A 224 -7.05 -8.20 -10.80
N ALA A 225 -7.01 -7.91 -12.09
CA ALA A 225 -8.01 -7.11 -12.77
C ALA A 225 -8.04 -7.45 -14.27
N PRO A 226 -9.11 -7.10 -14.99
CA PRO A 226 -9.13 -7.19 -16.45
C PRO A 226 -7.99 -6.38 -17.07
N ILE A 227 -7.45 -6.89 -18.17
CA ILE A 227 -6.41 -6.22 -18.92
C ILE A 227 -6.93 -4.88 -19.43
N MET A 228 -6.12 -3.84 -19.28
CA MET A 228 -6.35 -2.52 -19.84
C MET A 228 -5.06 -2.10 -20.54
N PHE A 229 -5.18 -1.48 -21.72
CA PHE A 229 -4.02 -0.98 -22.43
C PHE A 229 -3.66 0.44 -21.94
N PRO A 230 -2.41 0.69 -21.47
CA PRO A 230 -1.96 2.05 -21.17
C PRO A 230 -1.96 2.94 -22.43
N PRO A 231 -2.00 4.27 -22.30
CA PRO A 231 -2.09 5.03 -21.06
C PRO A 231 -3.53 5.06 -20.52
N ALA A 232 -3.67 4.88 -19.20
CA ALA A 232 -4.92 5.14 -18.50
C ALA A 232 -4.60 5.84 -17.18
N SER A 233 -5.36 6.88 -16.85
CA SER A 233 -5.31 7.52 -15.54
C SER A 233 -5.93 6.61 -14.50
N VAL A 234 -5.38 6.67 -13.28
CA VAL A 234 -5.85 5.86 -12.16
C VAL A 234 -6.15 6.78 -10.99
N LEU A 235 -7.34 6.63 -10.43
CA LEU A 235 -7.73 7.21 -9.14
C LEU A 235 -8.03 6.06 -8.19
N VAL A 236 -7.61 6.22 -6.94
CA VAL A 236 -7.83 5.23 -5.89
C VAL A 236 -8.61 5.91 -4.77
N PHE A 237 -9.75 5.32 -4.42
CA PHE A 237 -10.62 5.80 -3.36
C PHE A 237 -10.73 4.77 -2.24
N LYS A 238 -10.95 5.27 -1.03
CA LYS A 238 -11.46 4.46 0.08
C LYS A 238 -12.94 4.70 0.21
N GLN A 239 -13.70 3.63 0.41
CA GLN A 239 -15.11 3.74 0.75
C GLN A 239 -15.26 3.65 2.27
N HIS A 240 -15.89 4.65 2.86
CA HIS A 240 -16.23 4.68 4.29
C HIS A 240 -17.56 3.95 4.54
N PRO A 241 -17.88 3.52 5.77
CA PRO A 241 -19.11 2.80 6.09
C PRO A 241 -20.39 3.56 5.68
N GLY A 242 -20.37 4.90 5.76
CA GLY A 242 -21.46 5.78 5.30
C GLY A 242 -21.61 5.90 3.79
N GLY A 243 -20.84 5.16 2.99
CA GLY A 243 -20.92 5.14 1.53
C GLY A 243 -20.18 6.29 0.84
N SER A 244 -19.66 7.27 1.56
CA SER A 244 -18.81 8.32 0.99
C SER A 244 -17.48 7.73 0.50
N GLN A 245 -16.95 8.31 -0.58
CA GLN A 245 -15.68 7.92 -1.18
C GLN A 245 -14.66 9.04 -1.05
N GLU A 246 -13.51 8.74 -0.43
CA GLU A 246 -12.42 9.69 -0.23
C GLU A 246 -11.26 9.37 -1.18
N LEU A 247 -10.72 10.41 -1.84
CA LEU A 247 -9.60 10.26 -2.76
C LEU A 247 -8.30 9.99 -1.98
N LEU A 248 -7.77 8.77 -2.10
CA LEU A 248 -6.53 8.36 -1.45
C LEU A 248 -5.29 8.65 -2.30
N ALA A 249 -5.36 8.35 -3.58
CA ALA A 249 -4.19 8.39 -4.45
C ALA A 249 -4.56 8.65 -5.91
N THR A 250 -3.64 9.29 -6.62
CA THR A 250 -3.72 9.53 -8.06
C THR A 250 -2.53 8.90 -8.75
N GLY A 251 -2.70 8.47 -10.00
CA GLY A 251 -1.66 7.71 -10.67
C GLY A 251 -1.97 7.35 -12.11
N SER A 252 -1.20 6.37 -12.59
CA SER A 252 -1.31 5.87 -13.96
C SER A 252 -1.17 4.35 -14.01
N LEU A 253 -1.79 3.78 -15.03
CA LEU A 253 -1.71 2.37 -15.34
C LEU A 253 -0.34 2.02 -15.93
N LEU A 254 0.32 1.03 -15.34
CA LEU A 254 1.52 0.42 -15.90
C LEU A 254 1.15 -0.78 -16.79
N LYS A 255 2.11 -1.31 -17.53
CA LYS A 255 1.91 -2.55 -18.31
C LYS A 255 1.41 -3.69 -17.39
N PRO A 256 0.41 -4.48 -17.78
CA PRO A 256 0.03 -5.69 -17.07
C PRO A 256 1.15 -6.73 -17.23
N ASP A 257 1.66 -7.25 -16.12
CA ASP A 257 2.80 -8.18 -16.12
C ASP A 257 2.77 -9.15 -14.91
N PRO A 258 2.28 -10.39 -15.08
CA PRO A 258 2.25 -11.36 -13.98
C PRO A 258 3.65 -11.79 -13.51
N ASN A 259 4.71 -11.51 -14.26
CA ASN A 259 6.08 -11.83 -13.88
C ASN A 259 6.70 -10.80 -12.92
N ARG A 260 6.08 -9.65 -12.68
CA ARG A 260 6.59 -8.67 -11.72
C ARG A 260 6.65 -9.30 -10.31
N VAL A 261 7.86 -9.50 -9.79
CA VAL A 261 8.05 -10.19 -8.50
C VAL A 261 7.95 -9.21 -7.34
N VAL A 262 6.86 -9.27 -6.58
CA VAL A 262 6.70 -8.55 -5.31
C VAL A 262 7.16 -9.42 -4.15
N VAL A 263 8.10 -8.92 -3.35
CA VAL A 263 8.77 -9.67 -2.28
C VAL A 263 8.54 -8.99 -0.94
N LYS A 264 7.93 -9.71 0.00
CA LYS A 264 7.84 -9.30 1.40
C LYS A 264 9.15 -9.60 2.12
N ARG A 265 9.74 -8.55 2.68
CA ARG A 265 10.88 -8.66 3.59
C ARG A 265 10.38 -8.84 5.03
N LEU A 266 11.14 -9.58 5.81
CA LEU A 266 10.99 -9.73 7.24
C LEU A 266 12.37 -9.60 7.87
N VAL A 267 12.47 -8.81 8.94
CA VAL A 267 13.74 -8.56 9.63
C VAL A 267 13.64 -9.10 11.04
N LEU A 268 14.48 -10.09 11.36
CA LEU A 268 14.64 -10.61 12.72
C LEU A 268 15.77 -9.84 13.40
N SER A 269 15.52 -9.35 14.61
CA SER A 269 16.48 -8.58 15.39
C SER A 269 17.16 -9.44 16.46
N GLY A 270 18.40 -9.13 16.78
CA GLY A 270 19.19 -9.80 17.81
C GLY A 270 20.17 -8.85 18.46
N HIS A 271 20.40 -9.05 19.74
CA HIS A 271 21.27 -8.19 20.53
C HIS A 271 22.63 -8.85 20.80
N PRO A 272 23.76 -8.16 20.58
CA PRO A 272 25.07 -8.67 20.96
C PRO A 272 25.22 -8.72 22.48
N PHE A 273 25.68 -9.85 23.01
CA PHE A 273 25.86 -10.05 24.46
C PHE A 273 27.34 -10.04 24.86
N LYS A 274 28.17 -10.85 24.19
CA LYS A 274 29.62 -10.90 24.42
C LYS A 274 30.34 -10.63 23.12
N ILE A 275 31.20 -9.63 23.08
CA ILE A 275 31.94 -9.21 21.87
C ILE A 275 33.43 -9.45 22.11
N ASN A 276 34.07 -10.20 21.22
CA ASN A 276 35.51 -10.46 21.24
C ASN A 276 36.08 -10.23 19.83
N LYS A 277 36.72 -9.08 19.63
CA LYS A 277 37.22 -8.62 18.32
C LYS A 277 36.12 -8.74 17.25
N LYS A 278 36.28 -9.65 16.29
CA LYS A 278 35.33 -9.89 15.17
C LYS A 278 34.25 -10.94 15.47
N VAL A 279 34.31 -11.58 16.64
CA VAL A 279 33.39 -12.64 17.04
C VAL A 279 32.43 -12.07 18.09
N ALA A 280 31.13 -12.24 17.89
CA ALA A 280 30.13 -11.82 18.86
C ALA A 280 29.15 -12.97 19.16
N THR A 281 28.78 -13.11 20.44
CA THR A 281 27.69 -13.99 20.86
C THR A 281 26.39 -13.17 20.88
N LEU A 282 25.39 -13.60 20.12
CA LEU A 282 24.09 -12.94 20.01
C LEU A 282 23.04 -13.65 20.87
N ARG A 283 22.04 -12.89 21.33
CA ARG A 283 20.86 -13.36 22.06
C ARG A 283 19.59 -12.74 21.49
N TYR A 284 18.44 -13.33 21.81
CA TYR A 284 17.08 -12.87 21.46
C TYR A 284 16.68 -12.92 19.97
N MET A 285 17.59 -13.30 19.06
CA MET A 285 17.21 -13.53 17.65
C MET A 285 16.51 -14.87 17.43
N PHE A 286 16.85 -15.90 18.21
CA PHE A 286 16.17 -17.20 18.18
C PHE A 286 16.09 -17.72 19.61
N PHE A 287 15.20 -18.67 19.85
CA PHE A 287 15.05 -19.33 21.16
C PHE A 287 15.44 -20.80 21.13
N THR A 288 15.54 -21.39 19.93
CA THR A 288 15.78 -22.82 19.71
C THR A 288 17.07 -23.06 18.93
N ARG A 289 17.83 -24.09 19.30
CA ARG A 289 19.08 -24.48 18.62
C ARG A 289 18.85 -24.87 17.15
N GLU A 290 17.76 -25.59 16.88
CA GLU A 290 17.41 -26.06 15.54
C GLU A 290 17.13 -24.90 14.56
N ASP A 291 16.49 -23.84 15.06
CA ASP A 291 16.23 -22.64 14.25
C ASP A 291 17.52 -21.97 13.81
N ILE A 292 18.52 -21.86 14.71
CA ILE A 292 19.84 -21.31 14.37
C ILE A 292 20.51 -22.13 13.27
N MET A 293 20.42 -23.47 13.35
CA MET A 293 21.00 -24.33 12.33
C MET A 293 20.30 -24.17 10.97
N TRP A 294 18.97 -24.05 10.97
CA TRP A 294 18.17 -23.83 9.77
C TRP A 294 18.54 -22.51 9.07
N PHE A 295 18.67 -21.42 9.83
CA PHE A 295 18.99 -20.09 9.30
C PHE A 295 20.50 -19.81 9.20
N LYS A 296 21.37 -20.78 9.47
CA LYS A 296 22.83 -20.64 9.41
C LYS A 296 23.36 -20.10 8.05
N PRO A 297 22.80 -20.48 6.88
CA PRO A 297 23.27 -19.97 5.59
C PRO A 297 22.94 -18.49 5.34
N VAL A 298 22.09 -17.86 6.16
CA VAL A 298 21.61 -16.49 5.93
C VAL A 298 22.65 -15.48 6.44
N GLU A 299 22.93 -14.47 5.62
CA GLU A 299 23.82 -13.37 5.98
C GLU A 299 23.18 -12.44 7.01
N LEU A 300 23.98 -12.04 8.01
CA LEU A 300 23.62 -11.08 9.03
C LEU A 300 24.12 -9.69 8.65
N ARG A 301 23.33 -8.67 8.95
CA ARG A 301 23.72 -7.26 8.84
C ARG A 301 23.51 -6.56 10.16
N THR A 302 24.17 -5.44 10.39
CA THR A 302 23.93 -4.60 11.58
C THR A 302 23.35 -3.25 11.19
N LYS A 303 22.72 -2.53 12.14
CA LYS A 303 22.25 -1.16 11.89
C LYS A 303 23.41 -0.21 11.54
N TRP A 304 24.61 -0.51 12.03
CA TRP A 304 25.84 0.24 11.75
C TRP A 304 26.63 -0.27 10.54
N GLY A 305 26.04 -1.11 9.69
CA GLY A 305 26.59 -1.47 8.37
C GLY A 305 27.63 -2.60 8.33
N ARG A 306 27.92 -3.25 9.46
CA ARG A 306 28.73 -4.49 9.51
C ARG A 306 27.97 -5.67 8.92
N ARG A 307 28.72 -6.58 8.30
CA ARG A 307 28.21 -7.84 7.72
C ARG A 307 28.83 -9.04 8.41
N GLY A 308 28.06 -10.12 8.55
CA GLY A 308 28.51 -11.32 9.22
C GLY A 308 27.69 -12.56 8.91
N HIS A 309 28.05 -13.67 9.54
CA HIS A 309 27.35 -14.94 9.40
C HIS A 309 27.38 -15.72 10.73
N ILE A 310 26.48 -16.69 10.84
CA ILE A 310 26.39 -17.57 12.01
C ILE A 310 27.49 -18.64 11.91
N LYS A 311 28.32 -18.75 12.96
CA LYS A 311 29.35 -19.79 13.06
C LYS A 311 28.79 -21.06 13.65
N GLU A 312 28.27 -20.98 14.87
CA GLU A 312 27.76 -22.12 15.63
C GLU A 312 26.68 -21.68 16.64
N PRO A 313 25.66 -22.53 16.90
CA PRO A 313 24.74 -22.34 18.03
C PRO A 313 25.43 -22.69 19.35
N LEU A 314 25.10 -21.95 20.41
CA LEU A 314 25.60 -22.14 21.77
C LEU A 314 24.45 -22.52 22.70
N GLY A 315 24.60 -23.63 23.42
CA GLY A 315 23.59 -24.12 24.36
C GLY A 315 22.26 -24.49 23.69
N THR A 316 21.18 -24.39 24.46
CA THR A 316 19.79 -24.74 24.08
C THR A 316 18.89 -23.53 23.90
N HIS A 317 19.16 -22.41 24.61
CA HIS A 317 18.31 -21.22 24.67
C HIS A 317 18.49 -20.21 23.51
N GLY A 318 18.91 -20.67 22.33
CA GLY A 318 18.98 -19.80 21.15
C GLY A 318 20.13 -18.78 21.13
N HIS A 319 21.18 -19.00 21.93
CA HIS A 319 22.41 -18.23 21.80
C HIS A 319 23.20 -18.71 20.57
N MET A 320 23.89 -17.80 19.89
CA MET A 320 24.73 -18.16 18.74
C MET A 320 25.99 -17.32 18.67
N LYS A 321 27.07 -17.95 18.23
CA LYS A 321 28.32 -17.26 17.90
C LYS A 321 28.29 -16.85 16.43
N CYS A 322 28.53 -15.57 16.19
CA CYS A 322 28.56 -14.96 14.87
C CYS A 322 29.93 -14.34 14.60
N VAL A 323 30.35 -14.35 13.34
CA VAL A 323 31.59 -13.72 12.89
C VAL A 323 31.23 -12.57 11.95
N PHE A 324 31.84 -11.42 12.17
CA PHE A 324 31.62 -10.21 11.39
C PHE A 324 32.92 -9.72 10.74
N ASP A 325 32.78 -8.85 9.75
CA ASP A 325 33.90 -8.20 9.06
C ASP A 325 34.75 -7.31 9.99
N GLY A 326 34.11 -6.64 10.95
CA GLY A 326 34.74 -5.80 11.97
C GLY A 326 34.19 -6.03 13.38
N GLN A 327 34.70 -5.27 14.35
CA GLN A 327 34.22 -5.32 15.74
C GLN A 327 32.87 -4.60 15.88
N LEU A 328 31.95 -5.23 16.59
CA LEU A 328 30.63 -4.67 16.90
C LEU A 328 30.70 -3.73 18.10
N LYS A 329 29.81 -2.74 18.13
CA LYS A 329 29.53 -1.94 19.33
C LYS A 329 28.50 -2.67 20.20
N SER A 330 28.55 -2.47 21.52
CA SER A 330 27.58 -3.09 22.43
C SER A 330 26.14 -2.60 22.20
N GLN A 331 25.97 -1.37 21.72
CA GLN A 331 24.68 -0.76 21.38
C GLN A 331 24.16 -1.14 19.98
N ASP A 332 24.93 -1.94 19.24
CA ASP A 332 24.55 -2.33 17.88
C ASP A 332 23.43 -3.38 17.91
N THR A 333 22.60 -3.41 16.88
CA THR A 333 21.56 -4.42 16.70
C THR A 333 21.88 -5.21 15.44
N VAL A 334 21.94 -6.53 15.60
CA VAL A 334 22.12 -7.45 14.47
C VAL A 334 20.76 -7.79 13.89
N LEU A 335 20.67 -7.80 12.58
CA LEU A 335 19.47 -7.99 11.80
C LEU A 335 19.70 -9.12 10.79
N MET A 336 18.72 -10.00 10.67
CA MET A 336 18.66 -11.03 9.62
C MET A 336 17.50 -10.71 8.68
N ASN A 337 17.77 -10.66 7.37
CA ASN A 337 16.72 -10.43 6.37
C ASN A 337 16.25 -11.73 5.77
N LEU A 338 14.94 -11.94 5.84
CA LEU A 338 14.24 -13.04 5.21
C LEU A 338 13.27 -12.50 4.17
N TYR A 339 13.12 -13.22 3.07
CA TYR A 339 12.32 -12.79 1.93
C TYR A 339 11.35 -13.88 1.49
N LYS A 340 10.13 -13.50 1.15
CA LYS A 340 9.18 -14.38 0.45
C LYS A 340 8.47 -13.61 -0.66
N ARG A 341 8.14 -14.28 -1.75
CA ARG A 341 7.24 -13.71 -2.77
C ARG A 341 5.83 -13.63 -2.22
N VAL A 342 5.12 -12.55 -2.53
CA VAL A 342 3.72 -12.35 -2.16
C VAL A 342 2.92 -12.03 -3.42
N PHE A 343 1.73 -12.61 -3.49
CA PHE A 343 0.76 -12.40 -4.56
C PHE A 343 -0.43 -11.61 -4.02
N PRO A 344 -1.12 -10.83 -4.87
CA PRO A 344 -2.36 -10.19 -4.46
C PRO A 344 -3.44 -11.26 -4.17
N PRO A 345 -4.41 -10.97 -3.30
CA PRO A 345 -5.60 -11.81 -3.15
C PRO A 345 -6.52 -11.68 -4.37
N TRP A 346 -7.27 -12.74 -4.69
CA TRP A 346 -8.34 -12.67 -5.69
C TRP A 346 -9.59 -12.05 -5.09
N SER A 347 -9.71 -10.73 -5.18
CA SER A 347 -10.82 -9.96 -4.62
C SER A 347 -11.38 -8.95 -5.62
N TYR A 348 -11.32 -9.29 -6.91
CA TYR A 348 -11.84 -8.43 -7.97
C TYR A 348 -13.36 -8.43 -7.93
N ASP A 349 -13.96 -7.25 -7.76
CA ASP A 349 -15.39 -7.04 -7.85
C ASP A 349 -15.69 -5.86 -8.78
N THR A 350 -16.61 -6.08 -9.72
CA THR A 350 -17.12 -5.07 -10.66
C THR A 350 -18.10 -4.11 -10.02
N HIS A 351 -18.80 -4.54 -8.96
CA HIS A 351 -19.85 -3.74 -8.35
C HIS A 351 -19.27 -2.75 -7.36
N VAL A 352 -19.26 -1.47 -7.74
CA VAL A 352 -18.92 -0.35 -6.86
C VAL A 352 -20.21 0.36 -6.48
N PRO A 353 -20.62 0.35 -5.20
CA PRO A 353 -21.80 1.09 -4.77
C PRO A 353 -21.69 2.56 -5.16
N GLN A 354 -22.83 3.18 -5.45
CA GLN A 354 -22.84 4.62 -5.71
C GLN A 354 -22.37 5.35 -4.45
N PRO A 355 -21.41 6.28 -4.59
CA PRO A 355 -20.96 7.05 -3.45
C PRO A 355 -22.09 7.94 -2.96
N ALA A 356 -22.27 8.01 -1.65
CA ALA A 356 -23.02 9.12 -1.07
C ALA A 356 -22.34 10.44 -1.45
N PRO A 357 -23.08 11.56 -1.54
CA PRO A 357 -22.49 12.87 -1.75
C PRO A 357 -21.27 13.05 -0.84
N TRP A 358 -20.15 13.45 -1.44
CA TRP A 358 -18.98 13.75 -0.64
C TRP A 358 -19.27 15.03 0.13
N GLU A 359 -19.59 14.87 1.39
CA GLU A 359 -19.51 15.95 2.35
C GLU A 359 -18.05 16.04 2.79
N PRO A 360 -17.45 17.23 2.83
CA PRO A 360 -16.22 17.42 3.56
C PRO A 360 -16.47 16.98 5.01
N GLY A 361 -16.04 15.77 5.35
CA GLY A 361 -16.09 15.30 6.73
C GLY A 361 -15.27 16.26 7.57
N ARG A 362 -15.94 16.93 8.53
CA ARG A 362 -15.62 17.32 9.93
C ARG A 362 -14.18 17.27 10.49
N GLU A 363 -13.15 17.01 9.70
CA GLU A 363 -11.73 17.21 10.01
C GLU A 363 -11.17 18.52 9.42
N ALA A 364 -11.76 19.05 8.34
CA ALA A 364 -11.34 20.35 7.79
C ALA A 364 -11.55 21.51 8.79
N GLU A 365 -12.60 21.43 9.63
CA GLU A 365 -12.81 22.36 10.76
C GLU A 365 -11.79 22.15 11.89
N ARG A 366 -11.19 20.95 12.04
CA ARG A 366 -10.15 20.69 13.05
C ARG A 366 -8.78 21.26 12.66
N VAL A 367 -8.54 21.49 11.37
CA VAL A 367 -7.28 22.07 10.87
C VAL A 367 -7.36 23.60 10.85
N SER A 368 -8.49 24.19 10.46
CA SER A 368 -8.65 25.65 10.53
C SER A 368 -8.64 26.18 11.97
N GLN A 369 -9.24 25.45 12.92
CA GLN A 369 -9.21 25.83 14.34
C GLN A 369 -7.84 25.67 15.03
N ARG A 370 -6.86 25.04 14.39
CA ARG A 370 -5.48 24.90 14.92
C ARG A 370 -4.51 25.95 14.39
N GLU A 371 -4.85 26.63 13.29
CA GLU A 371 -4.02 27.72 12.76
C GLU A 371 -4.43 29.08 13.33
N ASP A 372 -5.64 29.19 13.90
CA ASP A 372 -6.17 30.42 14.52
C ASP A 372 -6.17 30.40 16.07
N ALA A 373 -5.43 29.48 16.70
CA ALA A 373 -5.31 29.34 18.17
C ALA A 373 -3.92 29.68 18.71
#